data_AF-A0A484HQJ1-F1
#
_entry.id   AF-A0A484HQJ1-F1
#
_cell.length_a   1.000
_cell.length_b   1.000
_cell.length_c   1.000
_cell.angle_alpha   90.00
_cell.angle_beta   90.00
_cell.angle_gamma   90.00
#
_symmetry.space_group_name_H-M   'P 1'
#
loop_
_entity.id
_entity.type
_entity.pdbx_description
1 polymer ?
#
loop_
_entity_poly.entity_id
_entity_poly.type
_entity_poly.pdbx_seq_one_letter_code
_entity_poly.pdbx_strand_id
1 'polypeptide(L)'
;MRYLNNLSMAVKRFVVLFLRKFPKFSNQLNMMVLGAWTMIKLEGIVLNVFTQQGGKDKKTGDRFADRDKVQILGAMDLPNGDVKNELFTLSVENYRDFSDFLNQKISIAVGAMASGRNVIFYVAKGAQPELAKTV
;
A
#
# COMPACT_ATOMS: atom_id res chain seq x y z
N MET A 1 -15.07 13.53 -11.70
CA MET A 1 -14.12 14.67 -11.82
C MET A 1 -14.57 15.96 -11.12
N ARG A 2 -15.87 16.28 -10.95
CA ARG A 2 -16.31 17.52 -10.25
C ARG A 2 -15.95 17.62 -8.76
N TYR A 3 -15.80 16.49 -8.04
CA TYR A 3 -15.54 16.46 -6.59
C TYR A 3 -14.08 16.69 -6.20
N LEU A 4 -13.14 16.62 -7.16
CA LEU A 4 -11.75 16.93 -6.88
C LEU A 4 -11.60 18.41 -6.49
N ASN A 5 -12.43 19.31 -7.00
CA ASN A 5 -12.22 20.75 -6.89
C ASN A 5 -12.23 21.30 -5.45
N ASN A 6 -13.01 20.71 -4.54
CA ASN A 6 -13.11 21.11 -3.14
C ASN A 6 -12.10 20.43 -2.20
N LEU A 7 -11.28 19.51 -2.72
CA LEU A 7 -10.26 18.85 -1.93
C LEU A 7 -9.01 19.73 -1.81
N SER A 8 -8.33 19.60 -0.67
CA SER A 8 -7.02 20.21 -0.47
C SER A 8 -6.06 19.78 -1.58
N MET A 9 -5.11 20.66 -1.91
CA MET A 9 -4.14 20.42 -2.97
C MET A 9 -3.30 19.16 -2.72
N ALA A 10 -3.07 18.80 -1.45
CA ALA A 10 -2.37 17.57 -1.06
C ALA A 10 -3.18 16.31 -1.41
N VAL A 11 -4.49 16.32 -1.15
CA VAL A 11 -5.38 15.20 -1.46
C VAL A 11 -5.52 15.04 -2.97
N LYS A 12 -5.67 16.13 -3.73
CA LYS A 12 -5.65 16.10 -5.21
C LYS A 12 -4.39 15.44 -5.75
N ARG A 13 -3.21 15.79 -5.20
CA ARG A 13 -1.92 15.19 -5.59
C ARG A 13 -1.85 13.71 -5.27
N PHE A 14 -2.32 13.29 -4.09
CA PHE A 14 -2.41 11.86 -3.75
C PHE A 14 -3.30 11.12 -4.74
N VAL A 15 -4.51 11.62 -5.01
CA VAL A 15 -5.46 10.98 -5.93
C VAL A 15 -4.84 10.82 -7.32
N VAL A 16 -4.21 11.87 -7.85
CA VAL A 16 -3.56 11.81 -9.16
C VAL A 16 -2.39 10.82 -9.18
N LEU A 17 -1.50 10.87 -8.18
CA LEU A 17 -0.36 9.95 -8.09
C LEU A 17 -0.80 8.49 -7.93
N PHE A 18 -1.80 8.27 -7.08
CA PHE A 18 -2.32 6.96 -6.79
C PHE A 18 -3.03 6.37 -8.00
N LEU A 19 -3.94 7.10 -8.67
CA LEU A 19 -4.64 6.59 -9.86
C LEU A 19 -3.71 6.42 -11.06
N ARG A 20 -2.67 7.24 -11.17
CA ARG A 20 -1.62 7.01 -12.19
C ARG A 20 -0.90 5.69 -11.95
N LYS A 21 -0.73 5.30 -10.69
CA LYS A 21 -0.05 4.07 -10.31
C LYS A 21 -1.00 2.87 -10.28
N PHE A 22 -2.26 3.07 -9.92
CA PHE A 22 -3.27 2.06 -9.64
C PHE A 22 -4.65 2.45 -10.23
N PRO A 23 -4.78 2.46 -11.57
CA PRO A 23 -5.98 2.98 -12.24
C PRO A 23 -7.26 2.19 -11.88
N LYS A 24 -7.16 0.89 -11.60
CA LYS A 24 -8.30 0.02 -11.25
C LYS A 24 -8.96 0.35 -9.92
N PHE A 25 -8.24 1.02 -9.02
CA PHE A 25 -8.74 1.41 -7.72
C PHE A 25 -9.54 2.71 -7.74
N SER A 26 -9.84 3.27 -8.93
CA SER A 26 -10.62 4.51 -9.10
C SER A 26 -11.93 4.52 -8.31
N ASN A 27 -12.69 3.43 -8.32
CA ASN A 27 -13.96 3.34 -7.58
C ASN A 27 -13.74 3.34 -6.06
N GLN A 28 -12.79 2.55 -5.54
CA GLN A 28 -12.45 2.53 -4.11
C GLN A 28 -11.90 3.89 -3.65
N LEU A 29 -11.13 4.57 -4.51
CA LEU A 29 -10.57 5.86 -4.19
C LEU A 29 -11.61 6.98 -4.18
N ASN A 30 -12.60 6.91 -5.09
CA ASN A 30 -13.75 7.80 -5.06
C ASN A 30 -14.52 7.63 -3.74
N MET A 31 -14.68 6.40 -3.26
CA MET A 31 -15.30 6.12 -1.95
C MET A 31 -14.47 6.66 -0.78
N MET A 32 -13.14 6.51 -0.81
CA MET A 32 -12.24 7.13 0.18
C MET A 32 -12.38 8.66 0.23
N VAL A 33 -12.43 9.32 -0.93
CA VAL A 33 -12.59 10.77 -1.06
C VAL A 33 -13.96 11.25 -0.54
N LEU A 34 -14.98 10.40 -0.60
CA LEU A 34 -16.33 10.67 -0.08
C LEU A 34 -16.45 10.45 1.44
N GLY A 35 -15.35 10.16 2.15
CA GLY A 35 -15.35 9.97 3.61
C GLY A 35 -15.72 8.55 4.07
N ALA A 36 -15.92 7.61 3.13
CA ALA A 36 -15.99 6.19 3.45
C ALA A 36 -14.56 5.63 3.49
N TRP A 37 -14.00 5.48 4.69
CA TRP A 37 -12.68 4.88 4.90
C TRP A 37 -12.72 3.39 4.53
N THR A 38 -12.62 3.07 3.24
CA THR A 38 -12.48 1.68 2.80
C THR A 38 -11.01 1.38 2.64
N MET A 39 -10.46 0.60 3.57
CA MET A 39 -9.13 -0.01 3.44
C MET A 39 -8.99 -0.68 2.07
N ILE A 40 -7.82 -0.55 1.43
CA ILE A 40 -7.56 -1.24 0.16
C ILE A 40 -7.25 -2.69 0.51
N LYS A 41 -8.01 -3.63 -0.04
CA LYS A 41 -7.69 -5.06 0.09
C LYS A 41 -6.58 -5.39 -0.90
N LEU A 42 -5.38 -5.71 -0.41
CA LEU A 42 -4.27 -6.19 -1.22
C LEU A 42 -4.23 -7.71 -1.14
N GLU A 43 -4.20 -8.37 -2.30
CA GLU A 43 -3.99 -9.81 -2.41
C GLU A 43 -2.71 -10.09 -3.18
N GLY A 44 -1.90 -11.03 -2.71
CA GLY A 44 -0.62 -11.34 -3.33
C GLY A 44 0.20 -12.36 -2.56
N ILE A 45 1.36 -12.71 -3.13
CA ILE A 45 2.27 -13.71 -2.53
C ILE A 45 3.30 -12.99 -1.67
N VAL A 46 3.46 -13.41 -0.41
CA VAL A 46 4.53 -12.89 0.45
C VAL A 46 5.87 -13.43 -0.04
N LEU A 47 6.77 -12.55 -0.48
CA LEU A 47 8.09 -12.96 -0.97
C LEU A 47 9.20 -12.80 0.06
N ASN A 48 9.08 -11.79 0.92
CA ASN A 48 10.16 -11.45 1.84
C ASN A 48 9.64 -10.67 3.04
N VAL A 49 10.31 -10.86 4.18
CA VAL A 49 10.11 -10.11 5.42
C VAL A 49 11.47 -9.66 5.94
N PHE A 50 11.60 -8.38 6.27
CA PHE A 50 12.88 -7.84 6.70
C PHE A 50 12.72 -6.58 7.56
N THR A 51 13.71 -6.32 8.43
CA THR A 51 13.81 -5.05 9.14
C THR A 51 14.71 -4.10 8.37
N GLN A 52 14.17 -2.95 7.98
CA GLN A 52 14.93 -1.86 7.41
C GLN A 52 15.57 -1.05 8.54
N GLN A 53 16.90 -1.03 8.58
CA GLN A 53 17.63 -0.22 9.56
C GLN A 53 17.24 1.25 9.44
N GLY A 54 17.01 1.85 10.60
CA GLY A 54 16.82 3.27 10.81
C GLY A 54 18.09 4.04 10.49
N GLY A 55 17.99 5.36 10.54
CA GLY A 55 19.08 6.23 10.16
C GLY A 55 18.82 7.67 10.53
N LYS A 56 19.67 8.55 10.04
CA LYS A 56 19.52 10.00 10.22
C LYS A 56 19.13 10.62 8.88
N ASP A 57 18.03 11.36 8.85
CA ASP A 57 17.68 12.15 7.67
C ASP A 57 18.79 13.19 7.45
N LYS A 58 19.42 13.14 6.28
CA LYS A 58 20.55 14.03 5.95
C LYS A 58 20.14 15.50 5.87
N LYS A 59 18.85 15.79 5.69
CA LYS A 59 18.31 17.15 5.55
C LYS A 59 17.82 17.72 6.88
N THR A 60 17.09 16.94 7.67
CA THR A 60 16.51 17.43 8.93
C THR A 60 17.36 17.08 10.15
N GLY A 61 18.24 16.09 10.03
CA GLY A 61 19.00 15.55 11.14
C GLY A 61 18.19 14.64 12.06
N ASP A 62 16.91 14.39 11.75
CA ASP A 62 16.04 13.55 12.57
C ASP A 62 16.45 12.08 12.45
N ARG A 63 16.49 11.40 13.59
CA ARG A 63 16.67 9.95 13.63
C ARG A 63 15.33 9.28 13.33
N PHE A 64 15.28 8.45 12.30
CA PHE A 64 14.17 7.54 12.07
C PHE A 64 14.53 6.16 12.61
N ALA A 65 13.60 5.55 13.34
CA ALA A 65 13.76 4.22 13.90
C ALA A 65 13.75 3.13 12.81
N ASP A 66 14.22 1.95 13.19
CA ASP A 66 14.10 0.73 12.41
C ASP A 66 12.62 0.47 12.07
N ARG A 67 12.38 -0.05 10.87
CA ARG A 67 11.02 -0.35 10.41
C ARG A 67 10.94 -1.74 9.84
N ASP A 68 9.98 -2.50 10.34
CA ASP A 68 9.65 -3.79 9.80
C ASP A 68 8.90 -3.66 8.47
N LYS A 69 9.29 -4.50 7.51
CA LYS A 69 8.82 -4.49 6.13
C LYS A 69 8.43 -5.88 5.69
N VAL A 70 7.40 -5.93 4.86
CA VAL A 70 7.02 -7.12 4.10
C VAL A 70 6.93 -6.77 2.62
N GLN A 71 7.39 -7.67 1.76
CA GLN A 71 7.28 -7.55 0.32
C GLN A 71 6.26 -8.55 -0.20
N ILE A 72 5.23 -8.03 -0.87
CA ILE A 72 4.14 -8.81 -1.43
C ILE A 72 4.13 -8.63 -2.95
N LEU A 73 4.15 -9.72 -3.69
CA LEU A 73 3.94 -9.72 -5.13
C LEU A 73 2.44 -9.67 -5.40
N GLY A 74 1.96 -8.50 -5.83
CA GLY A 74 0.58 -8.30 -6.23
C GLY A 74 0.44 -8.31 -7.75
N ALA A 75 -0.72 -8.74 -8.23
CA ALA A 75 -1.09 -8.63 -9.63
C ALA A 75 -1.99 -7.40 -9.83
N MET A 76 -1.65 -6.57 -10.81
CA MET A 76 -2.49 -5.46 -11.23
C MET A 76 -2.81 -5.65 -12.70
N ASP A 77 -4.08 -5.86 -13.03
CA ASP A 77 -4.43 -5.86 -14.44
C ASP A 77 -4.43 -4.43 -14.98
N LEU A 78 -3.91 -4.32 -16.20
CA LEU A 78 -3.73 -3.09 -16.93
C LEU A 78 -4.96 -2.80 -17.79
N PRO A 79 -5.17 -1.53 -18.22
CA PRO A 79 -6.31 -1.16 -19.06
C PRO A 79 -6.33 -1.88 -20.42
N ASN A 80 -5.18 -2.36 -20.89
CA ASN A 80 -5.05 -3.13 -22.12
C ASN A 80 -5.36 -4.63 -21.94
N GLY A 81 -5.71 -5.08 -20.74
CA GLY A 81 -6.03 -6.47 -20.43
C GLY A 81 -4.84 -7.30 -19.94
N ASP A 82 -3.61 -6.79 -19.99
CA ASP A 82 -2.43 -7.50 -19.49
C ASP A 82 -2.39 -7.51 -17.96
N VAL A 83 -1.72 -8.49 -17.37
CA VAL A 83 -1.43 -8.52 -15.93
C VAL A 83 -0.01 -8.03 -15.68
N LYS A 84 0.12 -6.95 -14.91
CA LYS A 84 1.40 -6.46 -14.42
C LYS A 84 1.59 -6.91 -12.98
N ASN A 85 2.58 -7.75 -12.75
CA ASN A 85 3.03 -8.05 -11.39
C ASN A 85 3.84 -6.88 -10.83
N GLU A 86 3.52 -6.45 -9.62
CA GLU A 86 4.22 -5.39 -8.91
C GLU A 86 4.59 -5.83 -7.50
N LEU A 87 5.82 -5.50 -7.09
CA LEU A 87 6.31 -5.77 -5.75
C LEU A 87 5.95 -4.62 -4.81
N PHE A 88 5.02 -4.88 -3.89
CA PHE A 88 4.60 -3.94 -2.87
C PHE A 88 5.46 -4.12 -1.63
N THR A 89 6.13 -3.05 -1.20
CA THR A 89 6.83 -3.04 0.09
C THR A 89 5.95 -2.31 1.11
N LEU A 90 5.39 -3.06 2.06
CA LEU A 90 4.52 -2.53 3.10
C LEU A 90 5.33 -2.30 4.38
N SER A 91 5.01 -1.23 5.11
CA SER A 91 5.46 -1.08 6.49
C SER A 91 4.50 -1.78 7.43
N VAL A 92 5.03 -2.56 8.37
CA VAL A 92 4.27 -3.35 9.35
C VAL A 92 4.76 -3.08 10.76
N GLU A 93 3.95 -3.41 11.77
CA GLU A 93 4.35 -3.29 13.19
C GLU A 93 5.32 -4.39 13.59
N ASN A 94 5.07 -5.62 13.12
CA ASN A 94 5.92 -6.78 13.37
C ASN A 94 5.99 -7.63 12.10
N TYR A 95 7.19 -7.84 11.54
CA TYR A 95 7.32 -8.66 10.33
C TYR A 95 7.02 -10.14 10.59
N ARG A 96 7.14 -10.61 11.84
CA ARG A 96 6.99 -12.04 12.19
C ARG A 96 5.57 -12.54 11.94
N ASP A 97 4.59 -11.65 12.05
CA ASP A 97 3.17 -11.94 11.73
C ASP A 97 3.00 -12.39 10.26
N PHE A 98 3.98 -12.11 9.39
CA PHE A 98 3.98 -12.47 7.98
C PHE A 98 4.95 -13.61 7.64
N SER A 99 5.83 -14.01 8.58
CA SER A 99 6.87 -15.01 8.32
C SER A 99 6.29 -16.39 7.97
N ASP A 100 5.21 -16.79 8.64
CA ASP A 100 4.56 -18.08 8.38
C ASP A 100 3.87 -18.13 7.01
N PHE A 101 3.63 -16.96 6.40
CA PHE A 101 2.97 -16.83 5.10
C PHE A 101 3.97 -16.69 3.93
N LEU A 102 5.27 -16.87 4.17
CA LEU A 102 6.27 -16.83 3.10
C LEU A 102 5.92 -17.80 1.97
N ASN A 103 5.99 -17.30 0.74
CA ASN A 103 5.58 -17.97 -0.50
C ASN A 103 4.10 -18.36 -0.58
N GLN A 104 3.26 -17.88 0.34
CA GLN A 104 1.82 -18.11 0.35
C GLN A 104 1.06 -16.88 -0.14
N LYS A 105 -0.10 -17.12 -0.76
CA LYS A 105 -1.00 -16.05 -1.18
C LYS A 105 -1.85 -15.59 0.01
N ILE A 106 -1.72 -14.33 0.38
CA ILE A 106 -2.47 -13.71 1.46
C ILE A 106 -3.38 -12.61 0.95
N SER A 107 -4.31 -12.23 1.81
CA SER A 107 -5.09 -11.02 1.71
C SER A 107 -4.92 -10.16 2.96
N ILE A 108 -4.75 -8.86 2.77
CA ILE A 108 -4.64 -7.93 3.90
C ILE A 108 -5.17 -6.54 3.56
N ALA A 109 -5.73 -5.88 4.57
CA ALA A 109 -6.13 -4.49 4.53
C ALA A 109 -4.90 -3.56 4.58
N VAL A 110 -4.66 -2.82 3.50
CA VAL A 110 -3.56 -1.86 3.40
C VAL A 110 -4.06 -0.42 3.26
N GLY A 111 -3.35 0.48 3.93
CA GLY A 111 -3.45 1.92 3.75
C GLY A 111 -2.44 2.39 2.71
N ALA A 112 -2.75 3.51 2.06
CA ALA A 112 -1.86 4.18 1.14
C ALA A 112 -1.79 5.68 1.47
N MET A 113 -0.60 6.25 1.39
CA MET A 113 -0.37 7.69 1.60
C MET A 113 0.59 8.23 0.53
N ALA A 114 0.38 9.48 0.09
CA ALA A 114 1.35 10.16 -0.77
C ALA A 114 2.52 10.67 0.06
N SER A 115 3.72 10.46 -0.46
CA SER A 115 4.93 11.11 0.01
C SER A 115 5.71 11.67 -1.19
N GLY A 116 5.64 12.99 -1.38
CA GLY A 116 6.22 13.66 -2.54
C GLY A 116 5.59 13.19 -3.86
N ARG A 117 6.36 12.42 -4.66
CA ARG A 117 5.91 11.81 -5.93
C ARG A 117 5.65 10.30 -5.81
N ASN A 118 5.78 9.74 -4.61
CA ASN A 118 5.64 8.31 -4.37
C ASN A 118 4.37 8.01 -3.56
N VAL A 119 3.88 6.78 -3.69
CA VAL A 119 2.83 6.22 -2.84
C VAL A 119 3.50 5.25 -1.87
N ILE A 120 3.33 5.50 -0.58
CA ILE A 120 3.80 4.61 0.49
C ILE A 120 2.61 3.77 0.94
N PHE A 121 2.84 2.47 1.05
CA PHE A 121 1.87 1.53 1.58
C PHE A 121 2.24 1.09 2.99
N TYR A 122 1.22 0.90 3.81
CA TYR A 122 1.36 0.42 5.19
C TYR A 122 0.19 -0.50 5.54
N VAL A 123 0.43 -1.42 6.46
CA VAL A 123 -0.61 -2.27 7.01
C VAL A 123 -1.36 -1.47 8.08
N ALA A 124 -2.69 -1.52 8.08
CA ALA A 124 -3.47 -0.87 9.13
C ALA A 124 -3.09 -1.43 10.51
N LYS A 125 -3.14 -0.57 11.52
CA LYS A 125 -2.88 -0.98 12.90
C LYS A 125 -3.83 -2.12 13.29
N GLY A 126 -3.26 -3.24 13.75
CA GLY A 126 -4.01 -4.44 14.12
C GLY A 126 -4.54 -5.27 12.94
N ALA A 127 -4.30 -4.90 11.68
CA ALA A 127 -4.65 -5.74 10.54
C ALA A 127 -3.67 -6.91 10.44
N GLN A 128 -4.22 -8.12 10.37
CA GLN A 128 -3.47 -9.37 10.27
C GLN A 128 -3.62 -9.96 8.86
N PRO A 129 -2.59 -10.62 8.32
CA PRO A 129 -2.70 -11.32 7.05
C PRO A 129 -3.64 -12.52 7.18
N GLU A 130 -4.54 -12.68 6.22
CA GLU A 130 -5.38 -13.88 6.09
C GLU A 130 -4.96 -14.66 4.85
N LEU A 131 -5.04 -16.00 4.89
CA LEU A 131 -4.84 -16.79 3.67
C LEU A 131 -5.92 -16.44 2.65
N ALA A 132 -5.49 -16.06 1.45
CA ALA A 132 -6.42 -15.82 0.37
C ALA A 132 -7.03 -17.17 -0.02
N LYS A 133 -8.33 -17.34 0.19
CA LYS A 133 -9.04 -18.52 -0.30
C LYS A 133 -8.91 -18.54 -1.83
N THR A 134 -8.37 -19.62 -2.37
CA THR A 134 -8.46 -19.91 -3.80
C THR A 134 -9.95 -20.09 -4.11
N VAL A 135 -10.53 -19.12 -4.83
CA VAL A 135 -11.85 -19.30 -5.46
C VAL A 135 -11.66 -20.12 -6.71
#